data_AF-A0A661A144-F1
#
_entry.id   AF-A0A661A144-F1
#
_cell.length_a   1.000
_cell.length_b   1.000
_cell.length_c   1.000
_cell.angle_alpha   90.00
_cell.angle_beta   90.00
_cell.angle_gamma   90.00
#
_symmetry.space_group_name_H-M   'P 1'
#
loop_
_entity.id
_entity.type
_entity.pdbx_description
1 polymer ?
#
loop_
_entity_poly.entity_id
_entity_poly.type
_entity_poly.pdbx_seq_one_letter_code
_entity_poly.pdbx_strand_id
1 'polypeptide(L)'
;MLPHKHLPALAGVFSLLVVFLFAGPAIADDDECLGCHAPAEEVVEPDYQVDPDAYLSSIHAELGFGCTDCHEGIEDYPHEIEQPATCSTCHDSALEEFQASAHGGLEAFGDESCVVCHSVHEVRAVYDPDSWVSLVNQPETCGKCHSDVAVVGSGGPDTGLVLNYENSVHGQARGSGKRPAVCSDCHGGHGVQRASHPESTTNPFVCQKTCAKCHEQQVEEYQSSVHWKAFERGRTAAPTCTVCHGIHSIKHVPAADASSHEARLVRTTCVGCHSSEALMRDANVASGRVTSYDSSYHGLVSQRGNIGVADCASCHGIHAILPSSDPRSSVAPGRLQETCGQCHPGAGVEFARAPVHFGGDSGHDGSGAVVIEWVKRIYWVLLIGVLGGMMLHNIIIVGWYIRRKWRLEKGAHMRRRFTRDQTIQHASLVISFVVLVISGFMLAYPGAWWVRMLTDAGIGEWTRRAIHRSAAGLMVAASLYHLYWMLFTPYGRQEVMRIAPKMRDVREVMQNMRFHLGSSEQRAAFAKFDYPAKAEYWALVWGTIVMILSGAVLLFPVVSTSFMSHWVIKLAEVIHLFEAWLATLAILIFHFFYVFGHPEVYPFNFAMFHGGMREEHAEHEHPGWAEEEEPRDL
;
A
#
# COMPACT_ATOMS: atom_id res chain seq x y z
N MET A 1 3.66 15.00 75.18
CA MET A 1 4.45 15.36 76.38
C MET A 1 4.44 16.89 76.49
N LEU A 2 3.65 17.39 77.42
CA LEU A 2 3.59 18.77 77.93
C LEU A 2 4.92 19.16 78.65
N PRO A 3 5.16 20.40 79.15
CA PRO A 3 4.27 21.57 79.22
C PRO A 3 4.90 22.97 78.97
N HIS A 4 4.00 23.94 78.80
CA HIS A 4 4.10 25.36 79.15
C HIS A 4 4.83 25.69 80.48
N LYS A 5 5.48 26.87 80.57
CA LYS A 5 5.42 27.77 81.75
C LYS A 5 5.63 29.26 81.39
N HIS A 6 4.57 30.03 81.65
CA HIS A 6 4.44 31.38 82.22
C HIS A 6 5.54 32.47 82.15
N LEU A 7 5.07 33.64 81.67
CA LEU A 7 5.35 35.06 81.99
C LEU A 7 5.91 35.38 83.40
N PRO A 8 6.63 36.53 83.59
CA PRO A 8 5.94 37.80 83.86
C PRO A 8 6.52 39.07 83.19
N ALA A 9 5.64 40.05 83.13
CA ALA A 9 5.79 41.42 82.67
C ALA A 9 6.87 42.24 83.40
N LEU A 10 7.50 43.16 82.66
CA LEU A 10 7.95 44.43 83.20
C LEU A 10 7.77 45.51 82.12
N ALA A 11 6.93 46.48 82.45
CA ALA A 11 6.62 47.65 81.68
C ALA A 11 7.77 48.66 81.73
N GLY A 12 7.90 49.47 80.68
CA GLY A 12 8.39 50.84 80.84
C GLY A 12 9.34 51.35 79.75
N VAL A 13 8.76 52.12 78.83
CA VAL A 13 9.27 53.42 78.33
C VAL A 13 10.70 53.46 77.75
N PHE A 14 10.84 53.57 76.42
CA PHE A 14 11.28 54.81 75.78
C PHE A 14 11.23 54.71 74.25
N SER A 15 10.60 55.71 73.66
CA SER A 15 10.56 56.01 72.23
C SER A 15 11.97 56.17 71.64
N LEU A 16 12.19 55.63 70.45
CA LEU A 16 12.88 56.31 69.34
C LEU A 16 12.84 55.42 68.10
N LEU A 17 11.74 55.54 67.36
CA LEU A 17 11.64 55.12 65.97
C LEU A 17 12.44 56.14 65.16
N VAL A 18 13.69 55.80 64.82
CA VAL A 18 14.46 56.52 63.82
C VAL A 18 14.01 56.00 62.46
N VAL A 19 13.00 56.65 61.89
CA VAL A 19 12.69 56.54 60.46
C VAL A 19 13.80 57.29 59.73
N PHE A 20 14.76 56.55 59.18
CA PHE A 20 15.64 57.09 58.14
C PHE A 20 14.81 57.22 56.87
N LEU A 21 14.29 58.43 56.63
CA LEU A 21 13.87 58.89 55.31
C LEU A 21 15.12 58.99 54.44
N PHE A 22 15.42 57.93 53.69
CA PHE A 22 16.10 58.09 52.42
C PHE A 22 15.04 58.57 51.43
N ALA A 23 15.05 59.87 51.15
CA ALA A 23 14.44 60.40 49.94
C ALA A 23 15.28 59.92 48.75
N GLY A 24 14.90 58.77 48.19
CA GLY A 24 15.16 58.52 46.78
C GLY A 24 14.28 59.45 45.94
N PRO A 25 14.63 59.73 44.67
CA PRO A 25 13.74 60.45 43.77
C PRO A 25 12.39 59.72 43.75
N ALA A 26 11.31 60.49 43.73
CA ALA A 26 9.97 59.95 43.59
C ALA A 26 9.93 59.16 42.27
N ILE A 27 9.73 57.85 42.36
CA ILE A 27 9.34 57.04 41.21
C ILE A 27 7.99 57.63 40.77
N ALA A 28 7.94 58.14 39.55
CA ALA A 28 6.69 58.61 38.95
C ALA A 28 5.65 57.48 39.04
N ASP A 29 4.44 57.80 39.49
CA ASP A 29 3.34 56.83 39.50
C ASP A 29 2.99 56.49 38.04
N ASP A 30 2.58 55.25 37.75
CA ASP A 30 2.25 54.85 36.37
C ASP A 30 1.14 55.75 35.78
N ASP A 31 0.27 56.28 36.65
CA ASP A 31 -0.75 57.29 36.35
C ASP A 31 -0.17 58.60 35.77
N GLU A 32 1.05 59.00 36.17
CA GLU A 32 1.73 60.19 35.64
C GLU A 32 2.22 59.97 34.21
N CYS A 33 2.71 58.76 33.90
CA CYS A 33 3.10 58.39 32.54
C CYS A 33 1.87 58.28 31.62
N LEU A 34 0.81 57.63 32.10
CA LEU A 34 -0.44 57.49 31.36
C LEU A 34 -1.16 58.82 31.13
N GLY A 35 -0.94 59.83 31.99
CA GLY A 35 -1.46 61.18 31.80
C GLY A 35 -0.96 61.91 30.54
N CYS A 36 0.08 61.39 29.87
CA CYS A 36 0.52 61.88 28.55
C CYS A 36 0.54 60.78 27.48
N HIS A 37 0.75 59.52 27.86
CA HIS A 37 0.86 58.41 26.93
C HIS A 37 -0.47 57.66 26.69
N ALA A 38 -1.55 57.94 27.44
CA ALA A 38 -2.84 57.32 27.14
C ALA A 38 -3.45 57.87 25.82
N PRO A 39 -4.10 57.04 25.00
CA PRO A 39 -4.68 57.46 23.72
C PRO A 39 -5.69 58.61 23.84
N ALA A 40 -6.38 58.71 24.97
CA ALA A 40 -7.40 59.72 25.23
C ALA A 40 -6.83 61.14 25.43
N GLU A 41 -5.54 61.26 25.74
CA GLU A 41 -4.92 62.55 26.08
C GLU A 41 -4.37 63.28 24.84
N GLU A 42 -4.12 62.57 23.73
CA GLU A 42 -3.59 63.12 22.47
C GLU A 42 -2.33 64.01 22.65
N VAL A 43 -1.54 63.78 23.70
CA VAL A 43 -0.33 64.58 24.02
C VAL A 43 0.89 64.13 23.21
N VAL A 44 0.99 62.83 22.95
CA VAL A 44 2.09 62.21 22.18
C VAL A 44 1.58 61.65 20.85
N GLU A 45 2.49 61.47 19.88
CA GLU A 45 2.15 60.85 18.60
C GLU A 45 1.59 59.43 18.83
N PRO A 46 0.71 58.92 17.93
CA PRO A 46 0.06 57.62 18.10
C PRO A 46 1.02 56.45 18.37
N ASP A 47 2.23 56.49 17.80
CA ASP A 47 3.24 55.44 17.96
C ASP A 47 3.84 55.39 19.39
N TYR A 48 3.66 56.46 20.18
CA TYR A 48 4.07 56.56 21.58
C TYR A 48 2.90 56.42 22.56
N GLN A 49 1.70 56.14 22.08
CA GLN A 49 0.54 55.92 22.93
C GLN A 49 0.52 54.49 23.47
N VAL A 50 0.10 54.34 24.73
CA VAL A 50 -0.01 53.05 25.43
C VAL A 50 -1.44 52.89 25.93
N ASP A 51 -2.09 51.81 25.52
CA ASP A 51 -3.39 51.42 26.05
C ASP A 51 -3.23 50.94 27.51
N PRO A 52 -3.80 51.66 28.50
CA PRO A 52 -3.71 51.28 29.91
C PRO A 52 -4.26 49.87 30.18
N ASP A 53 -5.37 49.50 29.54
CA ASP A 53 -6.01 48.20 29.75
C ASP A 53 -5.14 47.07 29.18
N ALA A 54 -4.47 47.32 28.06
CA ALA A 54 -3.52 46.37 27.48
C ALA A 54 -2.34 46.12 28.42
N TYR A 55 -1.75 47.18 28.98
CA TYR A 55 -0.65 47.10 29.94
C TYR A 55 -1.06 46.39 31.23
N LEU A 56 -2.21 46.73 31.80
CA LEU A 56 -2.74 46.06 32.99
C LEU A 56 -3.03 44.56 32.75
N SER A 57 -3.22 44.15 31.50
CA SER A 57 -3.37 42.73 31.12
C SER A 57 -2.05 41.98 30.89
N SER A 58 -0.90 42.67 31.01
CA SER A 58 0.42 42.07 30.82
C SER A 58 0.90 41.31 32.05
N ILE A 59 1.79 40.33 31.84
CA ILE A 59 2.41 39.58 32.94
C ILE A 59 3.33 40.47 33.79
N HIS A 60 3.92 41.52 33.21
CA HIS A 60 4.78 42.43 33.94
C HIS A 60 3.97 43.34 34.88
N ALA A 61 2.79 43.82 34.45
CA ALA A 61 1.87 44.52 35.35
C ALA A 61 1.34 43.62 36.46
N GLU A 62 1.00 42.36 36.16
CA GLU A 62 0.61 41.37 37.19
C GLU A 62 1.70 41.15 38.25
N LEU A 63 2.97 41.18 37.82
CA LEU A 63 4.13 41.06 38.70
C LEU A 63 4.52 42.37 39.41
N GLY A 64 3.84 43.48 39.09
CA GLY A 64 4.03 44.78 39.72
C GLY A 64 5.18 45.63 39.18
N PHE A 65 5.61 45.40 37.93
CA PHE A 65 6.59 46.25 37.25
C PHE A 65 5.90 47.45 36.60
N GLY A 66 6.30 48.67 36.97
CA GLY A 66 5.81 49.93 36.42
C GLY A 66 6.49 50.34 35.12
N CYS A 67 6.10 51.50 34.56
CA CYS A 67 6.62 51.99 33.28
C CYS A 67 8.15 52.20 33.29
N THR A 68 8.69 52.73 34.40
CA THR A 68 10.13 53.06 34.53
C THR A 68 11.01 51.84 34.77
N ASP A 69 10.44 50.68 35.13
CA ASP A 69 11.18 49.42 35.25
C ASP A 69 11.61 48.87 33.89
N CYS A 70 10.87 49.22 32.82
CA CYS A 70 11.19 48.85 31.44
C CYS A 70 11.87 50.01 30.68
N HIS A 71 11.43 51.25 30.95
CA HIS A 71 11.99 52.48 30.37
C HIS A 71 13.01 53.12 31.31
N GLU A 72 14.14 52.44 31.48
CA GLU A 72 15.22 52.91 32.34
C GLU A 72 15.80 54.25 31.83
N GLY A 73 15.94 55.23 32.73
CA GLY A 73 16.61 56.50 32.45
C GLY A 73 15.69 57.70 32.18
N ILE A 74 14.39 57.58 32.45
CA ILE A 74 13.47 58.74 32.48
C ILE A 74 13.48 59.36 33.89
N GLU A 75 14.15 60.51 34.02
CA GLU A 75 14.25 61.25 35.29
C GLU A 75 13.49 62.58 35.30
N ASP A 76 13.14 63.13 34.12
CA ASP A 76 12.50 64.43 33.94
C ASP A 76 11.35 64.36 32.91
N TYR A 77 10.24 65.07 33.17
CA TYR A 77 9.06 65.13 32.28
C TYR A 77 8.63 66.60 32.01
N PRO A 78 8.17 66.95 30.78
CA PRO A 78 8.10 66.10 29.58
C PRO A 78 9.51 65.74 29.07
N HIS A 79 9.70 64.48 28.68
CA HIS A 79 10.96 63.99 28.13
C HIS A 79 10.98 64.17 26.60
N GLU A 80 12.17 64.42 26.04
CA GLU A 80 12.36 64.65 24.60
C GLU A 80 12.98 63.44 23.87
N ILE A 81 13.40 62.39 24.60
CA ILE A 81 14.19 61.28 24.04
C ILE A 81 13.33 60.02 23.95
N GLU A 82 13.29 59.42 22.76
CA GLU A 82 12.80 58.06 22.55
C GLU A 82 13.69 57.08 23.34
N GLN A 83 13.16 56.52 24.43
CA GLN A 83 13.82 55.47 25.20
C GLN A 83 13.09 54.14 24.98
N PRO A 84 13.64 53.21 24.20
CA PRO A 84 13.06 51.88 24.03
C PRO A 84 13.02 51.11 25.35
N ALA A 85 12.05 50.21 25.50
CA ALA A 85 12.01 49.30 26.64
C ALA A 85 13.23 48.35 26.60
N THR A 86 13.95 48.23 27.72
CA THR A 86 15.15 47.37 27.82
C THR A 86 14.79 46.03 28.43
N CYS A 87 14.57 45.02 27.59
CA CYS A 87 14.20 43.68 28.05
C CYS A 87 15.40 42.93 28.67
N SER A 88 16.61 43.23 28.19
CA SER A 88 17.83 42.48 28.46
C SER A 88 18.39 42.68 29.88
N THR A 89 17.97 43.72 30.60
CA THR A 89 18.31 43.91 32.03
C THR A 89 17.87 42.70 32.87
N CYS A 90 16.70 42.13 32.55
CA CYS A 90 16.11 41.01 33.27
C CYS A 90 16.08 39.69 32.46
N HIS A 91 16.18 39.78 31.13
CA HIS A 91 16.13 38.63 30.21
C HIS A 91 17.43 38.45 29.40
N ASP A 92 18.58 38.65 30.05
CA ASP A 92 19.92 38.53 29.47
C ASP A 92 20.15 37.19 28.75
N SER A 93 19.79 36.07 29.39
CA SER A 93 19.90 34.73 28.80
C SER A 93 19.06 34.54 27.55
N ALA A 94 17.86 35.12 27.49
CA ALA A 94 17.00 35.04 26.30
C ALA A 94 17.59 35.84 25.14
N LEU A 95 18.20 37.00 25.44
CA LEU A 95 18.92 37.80 24.45
C LEU A 95 20.13 37.02 23.90
N GLU A 96 20.95 36.43 24.77
CA GLU A 96 22.10 35.62 24.37
C GLU A 96 21.67 34.44 23.47
N GLU A 97 20.61 33.71 23.85
CA GLU A 97 20.06 32.61 23.05
C GLU A 97 19.57 33.09 21.68
N PHE A 98 18.85 34.21 21.63
CA PHE A 98 18.33 34.78 20.40
C PHE A 98 19.45 35.26 19.47
N GLN A 99 20.43 35.99 19.99
CA GLN A 99 21.58 36.47 19.22
C GLN A 99 22.42 35.31 18.67
N ALA A 100 22.52 34.20 19.41
CA ALA A 100 23.20 32.99 18.94
C ALA A 100 22.36 32.16 17.96
N SER A 101 21.06 32.44 17.82
CA SER A 101 20.14 31.70 16.96
C SER A 101 20.35 31.97 15.47
N ALA A 102 19.64 31.24 14.62
CA ALA A 102 19.60 31.49 13.18
C ALA A 102 18.89 32.81 12.81
N HIS A 103 18.16 33.42 13.75
CA HIS A 103 17.55 34.74 13.60
C HIS A 103 18.45 35.89 14.06
N GLY A 104 19.50 35.59 14.84
CA GLY A 104 20.45 36.59 15.32
C GLY A 104 21.14 37.31 14.16
N GLY A 105 21.07 38.65 14.16
CA GLY A 105 21.69 39.51 13.15
C GLY A 105 20.99 39.54 11.78
N LEU A 106 19.75 39.04 11.68
CA LEU A 106 18.92 39.25 10.49
C LEU A 106 18.33 40.66 10.49
N GLU A 107 18.41 41.36 9.35
CA GLU A 107 17.89 42.73 9.19
C GLU A 107 16.39 42.83 9.51
N ALA A 108 15.61 41.79 9.20
CA ALA A 108 14.17 41.71 9.54
C ALA A 108 13.88 41.77 11.06
N PHE A 109 14.90 41.53 11.87
CA PHE A 109 14.85 41.50 13.33
C PHE A 109 15.67 42.66 13.95
N GLY A 110 16.64 43.27 13.27
CA GLY A 110 17.43 44.36 13.88
C GLY A 110 18.16 43.95 15.17
N ASP A 111 18.56 44.93 15.99
CA ASP A 111 19.52 44.71 17.09
C ASP A 111 18.90 44.10 18.37
N GLU A 112 17.60 44.32 18.67
CA GLU A 112 16.87 43.74 19.84
C GLU A 112 15.35 43.51 19.60
N SER A 113 14.95 42.72 18.61
CA SER A 113 13.52 42.52 18.24
C SER A 113 12.76 41.44 19.02
N CYS A 114 12.78 41.52 20.35
CA CYS A 114 11.83 40.73 21.15
C CYS A 114 10.36 41.01 20.72
N VAL A 115 10.10 42.24 20.28
CA VAL A 115 8.79 42.80 19.92
C VAL A 115 8.19 42.26 18.60
N VAL A 116 8.96 41.47 17.84
CA VAL A 116 8.46 40.83 16.61
C VAL A 116 7.68 39.55 16.95
N CYS A 117 8.06 38.88 18.03
CA CYS A 117 7.42 37.65 18.50
C CYS A 117 6.55 37.88 19.75
N HIS A 118 6.89 38.86 20.57
CA HIS A 118 6.15 39.23 21.78
C HIS A 118 5.48 40.59 21.59
N SER A 119 4.44 40.87 22.37
CA SER A 119 3.98 42.25 22.57
C SER A 119 4.93 42.98 23.55
N VAL A 120 4.88 44.31 23.59
CA VAL A 120 5.63 45.14 24.56
C VAL A 120 4.73 45.47 25.74
N HIS A 121 3.70 46.28 25.50
CA HIS A 121 2.74 46.72 26.51
C HIS A 121 1.55 45.78 26.69
N GLU A 122 1.50 44.63 26.01
CA GLU A 122 0.49 43.58 26.24
C GLU A 122 1.18 42.20 26.30
N VAL A 123 2.41 42.17 26.82
CA VAL A 123 3.19 40.92 26.91
C VAL A 123 2.54 39.97 27.90
N ARG A 124 2.04 38.83 27.41
CA ARG A 124 1.38 37.80 28.23
C ARG A 124 2.27 36.59 28.41
N ALA A 125 2.08 35.88 29.51
CA ALA A 125 2.82 34.67 29.83
C ALA A 125 2.67 33.60 28.73
N VAL A 126 3.71 32.77 28.51
CA VAL A 126 3.74 31.77 27.42
C VAL A 126 2.64 30.69 27.50
N TYR A 127 2.03 30.52 28.67
CA TYR A 127 0.92 29.58 28.89
C TYR A 127 -0.46 30.24 28.72
N ASP A 128 -0.52 31.56 28.60
CA ASP A 128 -1.75 32.30 28.32
C ASP A 128 -2.19 32.02 26.87
N PRO A 129 -3.43 31.57 26.62
CA PRO A 129 -3.94 31.32 25.28
C PRO A 129 -3.85 32.52 24.34
N ASP A 130 -3.92 33.75 24.86
CA ASP A 130 -3.89 34.98 24.08
C ASP A 130 -2.47 35.52 23.87
N SER A 131 -1.45 34.92 24.50
CA SER A 131 -0.04 35.25 24.21
C SER A 131 0.32 34.88 22.78
N TRP A 132 1.04 35.74 22.06
CA TRP A 132 1.47 35.47 20.68
C TRP A 132 2.37 34.22 20.59
N VAL A 133 3.14 33.93 21.63
CA VAL A 133 4.03 32.76 21.68
C VAL A 133 3.40 31.54 22.37
N SER A 134 2.10 31.59 22.66
CA SER A 134 1.37 30.47 23.24
C SER A 134 1.39 29.24 22.32
N LEU A 135 1.13 28.07 22.90
CA LEU A 135 1.07 26.81 22.14
C LEU A 135 0.09 26.89 20.95
N VAL A 136 -0.99 27.65 21.08
CA VAL A 136 -2.00 27.81 20.02
C VAL A 136 -1.62 28.90 19.02
N ASN A 137 -0.89 29.94 19.40
CA ASN A 137 -0.60 31.06 18.51
C ASN A 137 0.75 30.95 17.78
N GLN A 138 1.64 30.04 18.18
CA GLN A 138 2.96 29.88 17.57
C GLN A 138 2.96 29.76 16.03
N PRO A 139 2.08 29.00 15.37
CA PRO A 139 2.07 28.94 13.90
C PRO A 139 1.73 30.27 13.23
N GLU A 140 0.86 31.08 13.85
CA GLU A 140 0.57 32.43 13.35
C GLU A 140 1.79 33.34 13.56
N THR A 141 2.37 33.33 14.76
CA THR A 141 3.54 34.15 15.11
C THR A 141 4.76 33.86 14.24
N CYS A 142 5.12 32.57 14.07
CA CYS A 142 6.19 32.18 13.16
C CYS A 142 5.82 32.43 11.70
N GLY A 143 4.54 32.24 11.35
CA GLY A 143 4.02 32.37 9.99
C GLY A 143 4.05 33.79 9.43
N LYS A 144 4.02 34.82 10.28
CA LYS A 144 4.22 36.24 9.89
C LYS A 144 5.42 36.41 8.94
N CYS A 145 6.50 35.67 9.20
CA CYS A 145 7.69 35.66 8.34
C CYS A 145 7.80 34.36 7.52
N HIS A 146 7.59 33.20 8.13
CA HIS A 146 7.86 31.91 7.48
C HIS A 146 6.82 31.48 6.43
N SER A 147 5.72 32.22 6.27
CA SER A 147 4.76 32.01 5.20
C SER A 147 4.96 32.95 4.01
N ASP A 148 5.89 33.90 4.08
CA ASP A 148 6.15 34.87 3.01
C ASP A 148 7.53 34.65 2.36
N VAL A 149 7.52 34.30 1.07
CA VAL A 149 8.75 34.07 0.27
C VAL A 149 9.58 35.33 0.13
N ALA A 150 8.97 36.51 0.21
CA ALA A 150 9.67 37.78 0.18
C ALA A 150 10.51 38.00 1.45
N VAL A 151 10.09 37.41 2.58
CA VAL A 151 10.77 37.52 3.88
C VAL A 151 11.81 36.41 4.06
N VAL A 152 11.48 35.16 3.72
CA VAL A 152 12.43 34.04 3.89
C VAL A 152 13.46 33.91 2.76
N GLY A 153 13.16 34.46 1.58
CA GLY A 153 14.00 34.37 0.38
C GLY A 153 14.03 32.97 -0.25
N SER A 154 14.63 32.87 -1.44
CA SER A 154 14.67 31.63 -2.24
C SER A 154 15.54 30.50 -1.67
N GLY A 155 16.38 30.81 -0.67
CA GLY A 155 17.19 29.84 0.08
C GLY A 155 16.67 29.56 1.50
N GLY A 156 15.53 30.15 1.88
CA GLY A 156 14.89 29.97 3.17
C GLY A 156 14.02 28.71 3.27
N PRO A 157 13.35 28.49 4.42
CA PRO A 157 12.40 27.40 4.59
C PRO A 157 11.26 27.47 3.56
N ASP A 158 10.67 26.31 3.25
CA ASP A 158 9.47 26.22 2.40
C ASP A 158 8.34 27.09 2.99
N THR A 159 7.78 28.02 2.22
CA THR A 159 6.71 28.91 2.70
C THR A 159 5.38 28.19 2.91
N GLY A 160 5.23 26.98 2.34
CA GLY A 160 4.15 26.06 2.67
C GLY A 160 4.29 25.41 4.05
N LEU A 161 5.38 25.67 4.79
CA LEU A 161 5.69 25.09 6.11
C LEU A 161 4.53 25.18 7.10
N VAL A 162 4.00 26.39 7.31
CA VAL A 162 2.96 26.63 8.33
C VAL A 162 1.69 25.88 7.96
N LEU A 163 1.27 25.98 6.69
CA LEU A 163 0.12 25.24 6.18
C LEU A 163 0.32 23.72 6.28
N ASN A 164 1.52 23.23 5.98
CA ASN A 164 1.84 21.82 6.13
C ASN A 164 1.71 21.37 7.59
N TYR A 165 2.28 22.15 8.53
CA TYR A 165 2.20 21.88 9.96
C TYR A 165 0.75 21.88 10.45
N GLU A 166 -0.06 22.86 10.06
CA GLU A 166 -1.48 22.92 10.42
C GLU A 166 -2.26 21.69 9.93
N ASN A 167 -1.90 21.17 8.75
CA ASN A 167 -2.48 19.96 8.18
C ASN A 167 -1.86 18.66 8.73
N SER A 168 -0.82 18.74 9.56
CA SER A 168 -0.19 17.60 10.21
C SER A 168 -1.02 17.11 11.41
N VAL A 169 -0.73 15.91 11.90
CA VAL A 169 -1.36 15.36 13.10
C VAL A 169 -1.10 16.22 14.35
N HIS A 170 0.06 16.89 14.42
CA HIS A 170 0.38 17.78 15.53
C HIS A 170 -0.42 19.09 15.43
N GLY A 171 -0.52 19.68 14.24
CA GLY A 171 -1.33 20.87 14.00
C GLY A 171 -2.81 20.64 14.27
N GLN A 172 -3.37 19.56 13.72
CA GLN A 172 -4.79 19.21 13.89
C GLN A 172 -5.17 18.82 15.31
N ALA A 173 -4.23 18.34 16.12
CA ALA A 173 -4.47 17.98 17.51
C ALA A 173 -4.48 19.18 18.47
N ARG A 174 -4.18 20.39 18.00
CA ARG A 174 -4.28 21.61 18.82
C ARG A 174 -5.73 21.85 19.24
N GLY A 175 -5.96 22.12 20.53
CA GLY A 175 -7.31 22.33 21.07
C GLY A 175 -8.11 21.04 21.32
N SER A 176 -7.55 19.85 21.05
CA SER A 176 -8.20 18.55 21.33
C SER A 176 -8.19 18.13 22.81
N GLY A 177 -7.76 19.02 23.72
CA GLY A 177 -7.50 18.70 25.14
C GLY A 177 -6.20 17.92 25.37
N LYS A 178 -5.45 17.60 24.31
CA LYS A 178 -4.08 17.07 24.37
C LYS A 178 -3.09 18.19 24.06
N ARG A 179 -1.84 18.08 24.55
CA ARG A 179 -0.73 18.97 24.17
C ARG A 179 0.01 18.36 22.97
N PRO A 180 -0.28 18.75 21.72
CA PRO A 180 0.56 18.36 20.59
C PRO A 180 1.90 19.08 20.63
N ALA A 181 2.88 18.57 19.88
CA ALA A 181 4.15 19.27 19.68
C ALA A 181 3.94 20.51 18.81
N VAL A 182 4.43 21.66 19.26
CA VAL A 182 4.41 22.93 18.52
C VAL A 182 5.79 23.28 17.96
N CYS A 183 5.91 24.39 17.25
CA CYS A 183 7.14 24.85 16.61
C CYS A 183 8.33 24.81 17.59
N SER A 184 8.15 25.38 18.78
CA SER A 184 9.20 25.48 19.80
C SER A 184 9.58 24.15 20.47
N ASP A 185 8.69 23.17 20.54
CA ASP A 185 9.02 21.84 21.09
C ASP A 185 10.08 21.13 20.23
N CYS A 186 10.07 21.42 18.92
CA CYS A 186 10.98 20.88 17.92
C CYS A 186 12.19 21.77 17.63
N HIS A 187 11.99 23.09 17.48
CA HIS A 187 13.02 24.04 17.05
C HIS A 187 13.71 24.81 18.18
N GLY A 188 13.13 24.82 19.38
CA GLY A 188 13.52 25.74 20.46
C GLY A 188 12.68 27.02 20.46
N GLY A 189 12.82 27.82 21.52
CA GLY A 189 12.12 29.10 21.70
C GLY A 189 12.93 30.28 21.14
N HIS A 190 13.87 30.80 21.94
CA HIS A 190 14.74 31.92 21.54
C HIS A 190 15.97 31.44 20.74
N GLY A 191 16.57 30.30 21.11
CA GLY A 191 17.74 29.72 20.43
C GLY A 191 17.46 28.87 19.17
N VAL A 192 16.55 29.29 18.29
CA VAL A 192 16.20 28.49 17.08
C VAL A 192 17.38 28.34 16.13
N GLN A 193 17.85 27.10 15.92
CA GLN A 193 19.00 26.82 15.05
C GLN A 193 18.60 26.17 13.72
N ARG A 194 19.43 26.39 12.68
CA ARG A 194 19.31 25.64 11.41
C ARG A 194 19.55 24.15 11.65
N ALA A 195 18.84 23.29 10.92
CA ALA A 195 18.96 21.83 11.05
C ALA A 195 20.37 21.30 10.73
N SER A 196 21.20 22.07 10.01
CA SER A 196 22.60 21.74 9.75
C SER A 196 23.51 21.97 10.97
N HIS A 197 23.09 22.75 11.96
CA HIS A 197 23.87 22.99 13.16
C HIS A 197 23.96 21.70 13.99
N PRO A 198 25.15 21.28 14.47
CA PRO A 198 25.33 20.00 15.18
C PRO A 198 24.47 19.88 16.45
N GLU A 199 24.25 20.98 17.14
CA GLU A 199 23.48 21.04 18.39
C GLU A 199 22.00 21.34 18.18
N SER A 200 21.55 21.54 16.93
CA SER A 200 20.14 21.79 16.66
C SER A 200 19.30 20.56 17.04
N THR A 201 18.21 20.79 17.76
CA THR A 201 17.21 19.77 18.09
C THR A 201 16.55 19.16 16.86
N THR A 202 16.61 19.84 15.70
CA THR A 202 16.09 19.34 14.42
C THR A 202 17.17 18.71 13.52
N ASN A 203 18.41 18.65 13.99
CA ASN A 203 19.49 17.99 13.25
C ASN A 203 19.16 16.50 13.04
N PRO A 204 19.36 15.91 11.84
CA PRO A 204 19.03 14.50 11.58
C PRO A 204 19.67 13.47 12.53
N PHE A 205 20.78 13.80 13.19
CA PHE A 205 21.45 12.95 14.19
C PHE A 205 20.94 13.16 15.63
N VAL A 206 20.20 14.24 15.88
CA VAL A 206 19.68 14.62 17.20
C VAL A 206 18.16 14.47 17.27
N CYS A 207 17.47 14.67 16.14
CA CYS A 207 16.01 14.76 16.02
C CYS A 207 15.26 13.57 16.64
N GLN A 208 15.87 12.38 16.67
CA GLN A 208 15.32 11.21 17.35
C GLN A 208 15.10 11.48 18.86
N LYS A 209 16.00 12.20 19.52
CA LYS A 209 15.86 12.63 20.92
C LYS A 209 14.74 13.66 21.09
N THR A 210 14.55 14.52 20.09
CA THR A 210 13.45 15.49 20.07
C THR A 210 12.10 14.79 20.01
N CYS A 211 11.97 13.77 19.15
CA CYS A 211 10.77 12.93 19.12
C CYS A 211 10.58 12.15 20.44
N ALA A 212 11.67 11.67 21.06
CA ALA A 212 11.63 10.88 22.28
C ALA A 212 11.01 11.61 23.48
N LYS A 213 11.01 12.95 23.48
CA LYS A 213 10.34 13.76 24.52
C LYS A 213 8.86 13.37 24.72
N CYS A 214 8.19 12.94 23.64
CA CYS A 214 6.79 12.50 23.66
C CYS A 214 6.57 11.07 23.12
N HIS A 215 7.53 10.52 22.35
CA HIS A 215 7.47 9.21 21.69
C HIS A 215 8.59 8.28 22.16
N GLU A 216 8.87 8.26 23.47
CA GLU A 216 9.97 7.51 24.08
C GLU A 216 9.97 6.03 23.64
N GLN A 217 8.86 5.33 23.81
CA GLN A 217 8.73 3.92 23.45
C GLN A 217 9.03 3.65 21.97
N GLN A 218 8.50 4.47 21.06
CA GLN A 218 8.70 4.27 19.62
C GLN A 218 10.16 4.51 19.23
N VAL A 219 10.83 5.46 19.88
CA VAL A 219 12.26 5.72 19.68
C VAL A 219 13.10 4.55 20.21
N GLU A 220 12.79 4.00 21.37
CA GLU A 220 13.47 2.81 21.90
C GLU A 220 13.33 1.60 20.97
N GLU A 221 12.11 1.36 20.45
CA GLU A 221 11.86 0.31 19.46
C GLU A 221 12.66 0.55 18.18
N TYR A 222 12.65 1.77 17.65
CA TYR A 222 13.44 2.15 16.47
C TYR A 222 14.94 1.98 16.68
N GLN A 223 15.46 2.32 17.87
CA GLN A 223 16.87 2.13 18.22
C GLN A 223 17.29 0.66 18.24
N SER A 224 16.36 -0.26 18.46
CA SER A 224 16.64 -1.70 18.36
C SER A 224 16.80 -2.19 16.91
N SER A 225 16.29 -1.42 15.94
CA SER A 225 16.16 -1.82 14.53
C SER A 225 17.47 -1.85 13.75
N VAL A 226 17.44 -2.54 12.61
CA VAL A 226 18.54 -2.54 11.64
C VAL A 226 18.76 -1.17 11.00
N HIS A 227 17.71 -0.34 10.86
CA HIS A 227 17.82 0.99 10.28
C HIS A 227 18.57 1.94 11.21
N TRP A 228 18.22 1.98 12.50
CA TRP A 228 18.99 2.77 13.47
C TRP A 228 20.44 2.31 13.55
N LYS A 229 20.69 1.00 13.69
CA LYS A 229 22.05 0.47 13.78
C LYS A 229 22.89 0.78 12.54
N ALA A 230 22.27 0.89 11.37
CA ALA A 230 22.95 1.33 10.15
C ALA A 230 23.25 2.84 10.21
N PHE A 231 22.27 3.65 10.58
CA PHE A 231 22.40 5.11 10.71
C PHE A 231 23.47 5.52 11.74
N GLU A 232 23.44 4.92 12.94
CA GLU A 232 24.41 5.15 14.03
C GLU A 232 25.85 4.81 13.61
N ARG A 233 26.02 3.86 12.70
CA ARG A 233 27.33 3.49 12.12
C ARG A 233 27.77 4.41 10.98
N GLY A 234 27.08 5.53 10.76
CA GLY A 234 27.41 6.52 9.74
C GLY A 234 26.80 6.26 8.36
N ARG A 235 25.92 5.26 8.20
CA ARG A 235 25.19 5.06 6.93
C ARG A 235 23.99 6.00 6.88
N THR A 236 24.22 7.24 6.47
CA THR A 236 23.21 8.31 6.44
C THR A 236 22.04 8.05 5.48
N ALA A 237 22.19 7.10 4.54
CA ALA A 237 21.11 6.63 3.68
C ALA A 237 20.08 5.73 4.42
N ALA A 238 20.39 5.27 5.63
CA ALA A 238 19.43 4.53 6.44
C ALA A 238 18.31 5.47 6.92
N PRO A 239 17.03 5.06 6.80
CA PRO A 239 15.91 5.94 7.07
C PRO A 239 15.78 6.23 8.57
N THR A 240 15.61 7.51 8.92
CA THR A 240 15.26 7.98 10.26
C THR A 240 13.76 8.23 10.39
N CYS A 241 13.28 8.63 11.57
CA CYS A 241 11.87 8.97 11.81
C CYS A 241 11.33 9.95 10.76
N THR A 242 12.13 10.96 10.39
CA THR A 242 11.73 12.01 9.45
C THR A 242 11.68 11.55 7.99
N VAL A 243 12.44 10.51 7.63
CA VAL A 243 12.39 9.89 6.31
C VAL A 243 11.09 9.10 6.11
N CYS A 244 10.62 8.43 7.16
CA CYS A 244 9.38 7.64 7.12
C CYS A 244 8.12 8.48 7.34
N HIS A 245 8.14 9.43 8.28
CA HIS A 245 6.97 10.20 8.69
C HIS A 245 6.89 11.60 8.07
N GLY A 246 7.99 12.14 7.54
CA GLY A 246 8.10 13.58 7.29
C GLY A 246 8.34 14.36 8.59
N ILE A 247 8.24 15.69 8.52
CA ILE A 247 8.46 16.60 9.66
C ILE A 247 7.27 17.52 9.84
N HIS A 248 7.07 18.43 8.88
CA HIS A 248 5.97 19.39 8.94
C HIS A 248 4.68 18.86 8.33
N SER A 249 4.71 17.71 7.65
CA SER A 249 3.54 17.08 7.03
C SER A 249 3.20 15.72 7.65
N ILE A 250 3.64 15.48 8.90
CA ILE A 250 3.44 14.20 9.59
C ILE A 250 1.95 13.90 9.69
N LYS A 251 1.53 12.75 9.15
CA LYS A 251 0.14 12.28 9.21
C LYS A 251 -0.02 11.21 10.28
N HIS A 252 -1.23 11.10 10.82
CA HIS A 252 -1.59 10.02 11.74
C HIS A 252 -1.44 8.66 11.03
N VAL A 253 -0.83 7.68 11.69
CA VAL A 253 -0.80 6.30 11.17
C VAL A 253 -2.21 5.75 11.27
N PRO A 254 -2.81 5.25 10.19
CA PRO A 254 -4.26 5.17 10.10
C PRO A 254 -4.85 4.15 11.08
N ALA A 255 -6.08 4.39 11.54
CA ALA A 255 -6.83 3.41 12.33
C ALA A 255 -7.10 2.12 11.52
N ALA A 256 -7.49 1.04 12.19
CA ALA A 256 -7.66 -0.29 11.58
C ALA A 256 -8.71 -0.34 10.43
N ASP A 257 -9.53 0.70 10.30
CA ASP A 257 -10.59 0.89 9.30
C ASP A 257 -10.25 1.93 8.21
N ALA A 258 -9.02 2.43 8.19
CA ALA A 258 -8.59 3.44 7.25
C ALA A 258 -8.68 3.03 5.77
N SER A 259 -8.76 4.04 4.91
CA SER A 259 -8.90 3.86 3.47
C SER A 259 -7.68 3.18 2.85
N SER A 260 -7.87 2.53 1.70
CA SER A 260 -6.79 1.86 0.95
C SER A 260 -5.67 2.81 0.50
N HIS A 261 -5.93 4.11 0.45
CA HIS A 261 -4.95 5.15 0.16
C HIS A 261 -4.02 5.42 1.36
N GLU A 262 -4.53 5.32 2.59
CA GLU A 262 -3.81 5.57 3.83
C GLU A 262 -2.92 4.37 4.23
N ALA A 263 -3.36 3.14 3.96
CA ALA A 263 -2.56 1.92 4.11
C ALA A 263 -1.43 1.77 3.06
N ARG A 264 -1.53 2.50 1.93
CA ARG A 264 -0.53 2.48 0.84
C ARG A 264 0.84 3.00 1.28
N LEU A 265 0.87 3.78 2.36
CA LEU A 265 2.06 4.42 2.90
C LEU A 265 3.15 3.39 3.25
N VAL A 266 2.79 2.25 3.85
CA VAL A 266 3.77 1.20 4.21
C VAL A 266 4.46 0.64 2.96
N ARG A 267 3.70 0.34 1.90
CA ARG A 267 4.27 -0.19 0.66
C ARG A 267 5.15 0.86 -0.02
N THR A 268 4.68 2.11 -0.17
CA THR A 268 5.45 3.14 -0.88
C THR A 268 6.72 3.55 -0.12
N THR A 269 6.65 3.65 1.22
CA THR A 269 7.79 4.06 2.05
C THR A 269 8.90 3.00 2.03
N CYS A 270 8.58 1.73 2.24
CA CYS A 270 9.60 0.67 2.20
C CYS A 270 10.13 0.46 0.78
N VAL A 271 9.25 0.41 -0.23
CA VAL A 271 9.65 0.15 -1.62
C VAL A 271 10.56 1.26 -2.15
N GLY A 272 10.31 2.53 -1.81
CA GLY A 272 11.11 3.67 -2.29
C GLY A 272 12.62 3.49 -2.09
N CYS A 273 13.03 2.87 -0.98
CA CYS A 273 14.44 2.52 -0.72
C CYS A 273 14.76 1.07 -1.14
N HIS A 274 13.92 0.09 -0.80
CA HIS A 274 14.23 -1.33 -1.01
C HIS A 274 14.16 -1.82 -2.47
N SER A 275 13.57 -1.04 -3.39
CA SER A 275 13.66 -1.32 -4.82
C SER A 275 14.93 -0.76 -5.47
N SER A 276 15.70 0.08 -4.76
CA SER A 276 16.96 0.63 -5.28
C SER A 276 18.09 -0.37 -5.12
N GLU A 277 18.57 -0.92 -6.25
CA GLU A 277 19.71 -1.83 -6.24
C GLU A 277 20.98 -1.18 -5.66
N ALA A 278 21.20 0.11 -5.93
CA ALA A 278 22.36 0.82 -5.42
C ALA A 278 22.35 0.91 -3.89
N LEU A 279 21.21 1.29 -3.30
CA LEU A 279 21.05 1.36 -1.84
C LEU A 279 21.13 -0.02 -1.19
N MET A 280 20.53 -1.04 -1.80
CA MET A 280 20.56 -2.40 -1.27
C MET A 280 21.98 -3.00 -1.31
N ARG A 281 22.74 -2.77 -2.38
CA ARG A 281 24.16 -3.18 -2.48
C ARG A 281 25.02 -2.50 -1.42
N ASP A 282 24.88 -1.18 -1.24
CA ASP A 282 25.60 -0.43 -0.20
C ASP A 282 25.26 -0.95 1.21
N ALA A 283 23.98 -1.25 1.44
CA ALA A 283 23.51 -1.79 2.71
C ALA A 283 23.91 -3.26 2.94
N ASN A 284 24.44 -3.96 1.93
CA ASN A 284 24.66 -5.41 1.91
C ASN A 284 23.37 -6.22 2.15
N VAL A 285 22.29 -5.78 1.51
CA VAL A 285 20.98 -6.44 1.49
C VAL A 285 20.74 -6.95 0.07
N ALA A 286 20.21 -8.18 -0.06
CA ALA A 286 19.95 -8.75 -1.38
C ALA A 286 18.96 -7.88 -2.18
N SER A 287 19.31 -7.55 -3.42
CA SER A 287 18.41 -6.92 -4.39
C SER A 287 17.26 -7.88 -4.76
N GLY A 288 16.15 -7.34 -5.26
CA GLY A 288 15.00 -8.14 -5.73
C GLY A 288 14.04 -8.65 -4.65
N ARG A 289 14.21 -8.26 -3.38
CA ARG A 289 13.25 -8.60 -2.29
C ARG A 289 11.85 -8.03 -2.55
N VAL A 290 11.77 -6.81 -3.06
CA VAL A 290 10.50 -6.18 -3.48
C VAL A 290 9.87 -6.97 -4.61
N THR A 291 10.62 -7.27 -5.67
CA THR A 291 10.13 -8.00 -6.85
C THR A 291 9.63 -9.40 -6.48
N SER A 292 10.36 -10.12 -5.63
CA SER A 292 9.95 -11.45 -5.18
C SER A 292 8.71 -11.41 -4.29
N TYR A 293 8.59 -10.43 -3.40
CA TYR A 293 7.35 -10.21 -2.64
C TYR A 293 6.18 -9.88 -3.57
N ASP A 294 6.37 -8.99 -4.55
CA ASP A 294 5.35 -8.60 -5.52
C ASP A 294 4.87 -9.79 -6.38
N SER A 295 5.72 -10.80 -6.58
CA SER A 295 5.38 -12.05 -7.27
C SER A 295 4.65 -13.08 -6.40
N SER A 296 4.59 -12.88 -5.08
CA SER A 296 3.86 -13.76 -4.17
C SER A 296 2.35 -13.53 -4.24
N TYR A 297 1.56 -14.46 -3.71
CA TYR A 297 0.10 -14.27 -3.58
C TYR A 297 -0.24 -12.97 -2.83
N HIS A 298 0.49 -12.65 -1.76
CA HIS A 298 0.29 -11.41 -1.01
C HIS A 298 0.55 -10.16 -1.85
N GLY A 299 1.66 -10.14 -2.59
CA GLY A 299 2.00 -9.06 -3.51
C GLY A 299 0.96 -8.85 -4.62
N LEU A 300 0.54 -9.94 -5.29
CA LEU A 300 -0.45 -9.90 -6.37
C LEU A 300 -1.84 -9.44 -5.91
N VAL A 301 -2.23 -9.76 -4.68
CA VAL A 301 -3.50 -9.29 -4.08
C VAL A 301 -3.37 -7.83 -3.64
N SER A 302 -2.25 -7.45 -3.02
CA SER A 302 -1.96 -6.06 -2.60
C SER A 302 -1.93 -5.08 -3.77
N GLN A 303 -1.33 -5.46 -4.90
CA GLN A 303 -1.29 -4.64 -6.12
C GLN A 303 -2.67 -4.32 -6.71
N ARG A 304 -3.68 -5.12 -6.41
CA ARG A 304 -5.08 -4.89 -6.81
C ARG A 304 -5.87 -4.06 -5.79
N GLY A 305 -5.17 -3.42 -4.85
CA GLY A 305 -5.75 -2.48 -3.88
C GLY A 305 -6.39 -3.14 -2.66
N ASN A 306 -6.22 -4.45 -2.48
CA ASN A 306 -6.72 -5.14 -1.30
C ASN A 306 -5.70 -5.03 -0.15
N ILE A 307 -6.10 -4.38 0.93
CA ILE A 307 -5.28 -4.12 2.13
C ILE A 307 -5.42 -5.19 3.21
N GLY A 308 -6.35 -6.14 3.05
CA GLY A 308 -6.57 -7.25 3.98
C GLY A 308 -5.59 -8.41 3.78
N VAL A 309 -4.41 -8.14 3.21
CA VAL A 309 -3.35 -9.10 2.94
C VAL A 309 -2.05 -8.63 3.58
N ALA A 310 -1.23 -9.57 4.05
CA ALA A 310 0.01 -9.22 4.73
C ALA A 310 0.94 -8.42 3.83
N ASP A 311 1.50 -7.34 4.35
CA ASP A 311 2.46 -6.47 3.70
C ASP A 311 3.85 -6.52 4.36
N CYS A 312 4.77 -5.64 3.94
CA CYS A 312 6.13 -5.57 4.48
C CYS A 312 6.12 -5.37 6.00
N ALA A 313 5.29 -4.47 6.52
CA ALA A 313 5.22 -4.16 7.95
C ALA A 313 4.54 -5.25 8.77
N SER A 314 3.52 -5.90 8.20
CA SER A 314 2.82 -7.01 8.84
C SER A 314 3.76 -8.16 9.18
N CYS A 315 4.80 -8.35 8.36
CA CYS A 315 5.82 -9.37 8.58
C CYS A 315 7.03 -8.82 9.36
N HIS A 316 7.60 -7.67 8.96
CA HIS A 316 8.87 -7.17 9.49
C HIS A 316 8.75 -6.17 10.66
N GLY A 317 7.56 -5.67 10.94
CA GLY A 317 7.34 -4.54 11.84
C GLY A 317 7.59 -3.18 11.17
N ILE A 318 7.42 -2.11 11.96
CA ILE A 318 7.55 -0.71 11.50
C ILE A 318 8.72 -0.01 12.21
N HIS A 319 8.72 0.01 13.55
CA HIS A 319 9.81 0.61 14.34
C HIS A 319 10.86 -0.41 14.74
N ALA A 320 10.46 -1.57 15.29
CA ALA A 320 11.38 -2.64 15.69
C ALA A 320 11.72 -3.62 14.54
N ILE A 321 12.27 -3.13 13.44
CA ILE A 321 12.67 -3.97 12.30
C ILE A 321 13.98 -4.69 12.63
N LEU A 322 13.89 -5.97 13.00
CA LEU A 322 15.03 -6.80 13.38
C LEU A 322 15.47 -7.75 12.24
N PRO A 323 16.77 -8.10 12.15
CA PRO A 323 17.21 -9.05 11.14
C PRO A 323 16.62 -10.44 11.43
N SER A 324 16.39 -11.25 10.39
CA SER A 324 15.79 -12.59 10.53
C SER A 324 16.65 -13.56 11.35
N SER A 325 17.93 -13.24 11.59
CA SER A 325 18.82 -13.99 12.48
C SER A 325 18.61 -13.67 13.96
N ASP A 326 17.97 -12.54 14.31
CA ASP A 326 17.64 -12.20 15.70
C ASP A 326 16.41 -13.02 16.14
N PRO A 327 16.49 -13.84 17.20
CA PRO A 327 15.37 -14.65 17.67
C PRO A 327 14.12 -13.85 18.05
N ARG A 328 14.27 -12.55 18.34
CA ARG A 328 13.15 -11.66 18.66
C ARG A 328 12.42 -11.16 17.41
N SER A 329 13.02 -11.26 16.23
CA SER A 329 12.40 -10.83 14.97
C SER A 329 11.15 -11.66 14.68
N SER A 330 10.06 -11.01 14.27
CA SER A 330 8.84 -11.68 13.78
C SER A 330 9.12 -12.60 12.59
N VAL A 331 10.12 -12.26 11.77
CA VAL A 331 10.56 -13.10 10.64
C VAL A 331 11.66 -14.10 11.00
N ALA A 332 11.95 -14.28 12.30
CA ALA A 332 12.90 -15.30 12.73
C ALA A 332 12.31 -16.71 12.52
N PRO A 333 13.10 -17.72 12.11
CA PRO A 333 12.58 -19.07 11.84
C PRO A 333 11.74 -19.70 12.96
N GLY A 334 12.03 -19.36 14.23
CA GLY A 334 11.27 -19.83 15.39
C GLY A 334 9.96 -19.06 15.67
N ARG A 335 9.78 -17.88 15.09
CA ARG A 335 8.62 -17.00 15.28
C ARG A 335 7.69 -16.93 14.08
N LEU A 336 8.14 -17.39 12.90
CA LEU A 336 7.33 -17.39 11.67
C LEU A 336 5.96 -18.04 11.87
N GLN A 337 5.86 -19.09 12.69
CA GLN A 337 4.56 -19.73 12.96
C GLN A 337 3.58 -18.78 13.65
N GLU A 338 4.05 -18.02 14.64
CA GLU A 338 3.26 -16.99 15.34
C GLU A 338 2.87 -15.87 14.38
N THR A 339 3.83 -15.37 13.60
CA THR A 339 3.61 -14.28 12.63
C THR A 339 2.64 -14.66 11.52
N CYS A 340 2.82 -15.82 10.88
CA CYS A 340 1.86 -16.32 9.90
C CYS A 340 0.49 -16.62 10.55
N GLY A 341 0.49 -17.08 11.80
CA GLY A 341 -0.69 -17.43 12.58
C GLY A 341 -1.64 -16.27 12.85
N GLN A 342 -1.16 -15.02 12.80
CA GLN A 342 -2.00 -13.82 12.94
C GLN A 342 -3.10 -13.75 11.87
N CYS A 343 -2.80 -14.24 10.66
CA CYS A 343 -3.74 -14.24 9.53
C CYS A 343 -4.12 -15.66 9.06
N HIS A 344 -3.34 -16.68 9.40
CA HIS A 344 -3.57 -18.08 9.04
C HIS A 344 -3.78 -18.96 10.29
N PRO A 345 -5.02 -19.03 10.82
CA PRO A 345 -5.33 -19.88 11.97
C PRO A 345 -4.91 -21.34 11.73
N GLY A 346 -4.14 -21.90 12.68
CA GLY A 346 -3.63 -23.27 12.58
C GLY A 346 -2.41 -23.46 11.67
N ALA A 347 -1.76 -22.38 11.23
CA ALA A 347 -0.49 -22.44 10.51
C ALA A 347 0.53 -23.28 11.29
N GLY A 348 1.00 -24.37 10.67
CA GLY A 348 2.07 -25.22 11.20
C GLY A 348 3.45 -24.64 10.90
N VAL A 349 4.49 -25.24 11.50
CA VAL A 349 5.90 -24.87 11.26
C VAL A 349 6.27 -24.98 9.78
N GLU A 350 5.80 -26.02 9.10
CA GLU A 350 6.08 -26.20 7.67
C GLU A 350 5.38 -25.12 6.82
N PHE A 351 4.11 -24.80 7.09
CA PHE A 351 3.43 -23.69 6.40
C PHE A 351 4.23 -22.38 6.51
N ALA A 352 4.68 -22.07 7.73
CA ALA A 352 5.38 -20.83 8.02
C ALA A 352 6.80 -20.75 7.42
N ARG A 353 7.40 -21.88 7.05
CA ARG A 353 8.73 -21.94 6.39
C ARG A 353 8.67 -21.66 4.89
N ALA A 354 7.48 -21.57 4.30
CA ALA A 354 7.35 -21.24 2.88
C ALA A 354 7.98 -19.86 2.59
N PRO A 355 8.96 -19.76 1.68
CA PRO A 355 9.65 -18.50 1.43
C PRO A 355 8.73 -17.49 0.73
N VAL A 356 8.68 -16.27 1.27
CA VAL A 356 7.98 -15.12 0.66
C VAL A 356 8.91 -14.35 -0.30
N HIS A 357 10.20 -14.32 0.02
CA HIS A 357 11.22 -13.72 -0.83
C HIS A 357 12.08 -14.80 -1.50
N PHE A 358 11.93 -14.95 -2.81
CA PHE A 358 12.78 -15.81 -3.64
C PHE A 358 14.03 -15.04 -4.10
N GLY A 359 15.18 -15.70 -4.17
CA GLY A 359 16.41 -15.10 -4.69
C GLY A 359 16.34 -14.98 -6.21
N GLY A 360 16.54 -13.78 -6.74
CA GLY A 360 16.58 -13.52 -8.17
C GLY A 360 16.99 -12.08 -8.45
N ASP A 361 18.29 -11.88 -8.64
CA ASP A 361 18.81 -10.70 -9.32
C ASP A 361 18.42 -10.79 -10.80
N SER A 362 17.48 -9.95 -11.22
CA SER A 362 17.30 -9.64 -12.63
C SER A 362 17.23 -8.13 -12.75
N GLY A 363 18.42 -7.53 -12.71
CA GLY A 363 18.65 -6.14 -13.09
C GLY A 363 18.22 -5.96 -14.55
N HIS A 364 17.32 -5.01 -14.77
CA HIS A 364 16.95 -4.56 -16.10
C HIS A 364 17.47 -3.14 -16.29
N ASP A 365 18.61 -3.04 -16.98
CA ASP A 365 19.30 -1.79 -17.28
C ASP A 365 18.49 -0.88 -18.22
N GLY A 366 18.50 0.41 -17.89
CA GLY A 366 17.49 1.43 -18.24
C GLY A 366 17.50 2.04 -19.64
N SER A 367 18.01 1.39 -20.67
CA SER A 367 17.91 1.89 -22.07
C SER A 367 17.24 0.89 -23.02
N GLY A 368 17.37 -0.42 -22.78
CA GLY A 368 16.62 -1.45 -23.48
C GLY A 368 15.13 -1.47 -23.10
N ALA A 369 14.79 -1.08 -21.86
CA ALA A 369 13.44 -1.12 -21.34
C ALA A 369 12.45 -0.24 -22.13
N VAL A 370 12.87 0.96 -22.54
CA VAL A 370 12.01 1.89 -23.32
C VAL A 370 11.74 1.34 -24.72
N VAL A 371 12.76 0.77 -25.37
CA VAL A 371 12.63 0.16 -26.70
C VAL A 371 11.75 -1.09 -26.62
N ILE A 372 11.94 -1.93 -25.60
CA ILE A 372 11.11 -3.11 -25.36
C ILE A 372 9.65 -2.71 -25.11
N GLU A 373 9.39 -1.64 -24.36
CA GLU A 373 8.04 -1.17 -24.08
C GLU A 373 7.34 -0.63 -25.34
N TRP A 374 8.05 0.12 -26.19
CA TRP A 374 7.54 0.57 -27.48
C TRP A 374 7.26 -0.60 -28.44
N VAL A 375 8.17 -1.57 -28.52
CA VAL A 375 7.97 -2.78 -29.32
C VAL A 375 6.75 -3.54 -28.83
N LYS A 376 6.62 -3.76 -27.51
CA LYS A 376 5.41 -4.38 -26.92
C LYS A 376 4.15 -3.63 -27.31
N ARG A 377 4.15 -2.29 -27.24
CA ARG A 377 2.98 -1.46 -27.57
C ARG A 377 2.57 -1.57 -29.03
N ILE A 378 3.54 -1.58 -29.94
CA ILE A 378 3.31 -1.79 -31.38
C ILE A 378 2.75 -3.19 -31.61
N TYR A 379 3.38 -4.22 -31.04
CA TYR A 379 2.90 -5.60 -31.14
C TYR A 379 1.50 -5.76 -30.54
N TRP A 380 1.15 -5.06 -29.47
CA TRP A 380 -0.21 -5.07 -28.91
C TRP A 380 -1.23 -4.46 -29.86
N VAL A 381 -0.93 -3.31 -30.49
CA VAL A 381 -1.81 -2.69 -31.51
C VAL A 381 -1.96 -3.61 -32.72
N LEU A 382 -0.87 -4.21 -33.18
CA LEU A 382 -0.85 -5.11 -34.32
C LEU A 382 -1.62 -6.40 -34.01
N LEU A 383 -1.43 -6.97 -32.81
CA LEU A 383 -2.13 -8.17 -32.36
C LEU A 383 -3.63 -7.90 -32.19
N ILE A 384 -4.03 -6.82 -31.52
CA ILE A 384 -5.46 -6.50 -31.35
C ILE A 384 -6.11 -6.12 -32.68
N GLY A 385 -5.45 -5.30 -33.51
CA GLY A 385 -5.99 -4.85 -34.79
C GLY A 385 -6.10 -5.97 -35.81
N VAL A 386 -5.01 -6.72 -36.03
CA VAL A 386 -4.97 -7.80 -37.02
C VAL A 386 -5.70 -9.03 -36.51
N LEU A 387 -5.42 -9.52 -35.30
CA LEU A 387 -6.08 -10.72 -34.78
C LEU A 387 -7.54 -10.44 -34.42
N GLY A 388 -7.86 -9.27 -33.85
CA GLY A 388 -9.24 -8.87 -33.58
C GLY A 388 -10.04 -8.62 -34.85
N GLY A 389 -9.45 -7.98 -35.86
CA GLY A 389 -10.05 -7.81 -37.18
C GLY A 389 -10.29 -9.14 -37.89
N MET A 390 -9.32 -10.05 -37.85
CA MET A 390 -9.47 -11.42 -38.38
C MET A 390 -10.49 -12.24 -37.58
N MET A 391 -10.54 -12.10 -36.26
CA MET A 391 -11.52 -12.75 -35.41
C MET A 391 -12.94 -12.26 -35.74
N LEU A 392 -13.14 -10.94 -35.87
CA LEU A 392 -14.43 -10.36 -36.27
C LEU A 392 -14.83 -10.81 -37.67
N HIS A 393 -13.91 -10.78 -38.63
CA HIS A 393 -14.10 -11.29 -39.98
C HIS A 393 -14.54 -12.77 -39.96
N ASN A 394 -13.84 -13.60 -39.19
CA ASN A 394 -14.15 -15.02 -39.04
C ASN A 394 -15.49 -15.25 -38.33
N ILE A 395 -15.81 -14.50 -37.28
CA ILE A 395 -17.11 -14.57 -36.58
C ILE A 395 -18.26 -14.20 -37.50
N ILE A 396 -18.10 -13.18 -38.36
CA ILE A 396 -19.12 -12.78 -39.35
C ILE A 396 -19.34 -13.89 -40.38
N ILE A 397 -18.27 -14.46 -40.92
CA ILE A 397 -18.33 -15.56 -41.91
C ILE A 397 -18.93 -16.81 -41.27
N VAL A 398 -18.38 -17.24 -40.14
CA VAL A 398 -18.83 -18.41 -39.38
C VAL A 398 -20.29 -18.22 -38.95
N GLY A 399 -20.68 -17.05 -38.44
CA GLY A 399 -22.07 -16.75 -38.06
C GLY A 399 -23.06 -16.82 -39.22
N TRP A 400 -22.66 -16.39 -40.42
CA TRP A 400 -23.47 -16.54 -41.63
C TRP A 400 -23.62 -18.01 -42.03
N TYR A 401 -22.51 -18.76 -42.09
CA TYR A 401 -22.54 -20.18 -42.42
C TYR A 401 -23.23 -21.04 -41.35
N ILE A 402 -23.13 -20.69 -40.06
CA ILE A 402 -23.88 -21.31 -38.95
C ILE A 402 -25.38 -21.15 -39.17
N ARG A 403 -25.85 -19.93 -39.46
CA ARG A 403 -27.27 -19.69 -39.74
C ARG A 403 -27.75 -20.42 -41.00
N ARG A 404 -26.87 -20.66 -41.96
CA ARG A 404 -27.17 -21.42 -43.19
C ARG A 404 -27.20 -22.93 -42.93
N LYS A 405 -26.20 -23.48 -42.23
CA LYS A 405 -26.07 -24.90 -41.88
C LYS A 405 -27.17 -25.34 -40.91
N TRP A 406 -27.49 -24.53 -39.90
CA TRP A 406 -28.62 -24.78 -38.99
C TRP A 406 -29.97 -24.84 -39.73
N ARG A 407 -30.18 -23.99 -40.75
CA ARG A 407 -31.38 -24.08 -41.60
C ARG A 407 -31.42 -25.37 -42.44
N LEU A 408 -30.27 -25.83 -42.92
CA LEU A 408 -30.15 -27.09 -43.68
C LEU A 408 -30.32 -28.32 -42.79
N GLU A 409 -29.91 -28.26 -41.52
CA GLU A 409 -30.01 -29.37 -40.56
C GLU A 409 -31.42 -29.59 -40.00
N LYS A 410 -32.33 -28.61 -40.13
CA LYS A 410 -33.73 -28.73 -39.72
C LYS A 410 -34.57 -29.77 -40.50
N GLY A 411 -34.01 -30.41 -41.54
CA GLY A 411 -34.71 -31.41 -42.36
C GLY A 411 -33.88 -32.64 -42.75
N ALA A 412 -32.73 -32.88 -42.12
CA ALA A 412 -31.86 -34.02 -42.42
C ALA A 412 -32.10 -35.20 -41.46
N HIS A 413 -31.91 -36.44 -41.93
CA HIS A 413 -31.87 -37.61 -41.06
C HIS A 413 -30.61 -37.55 -40.17
N MET A 414 -30.82 -37.52 -38.85
CA MET A 414 -29.76 -37.38 -37.85
C MET A 414 -29.56 -38.69 -37.11
N ARG A 415 -28.34 -39.23 -37.15
CA ARG A 415 -27.86 -40.29 -36.26
C ARG A 415 -27.54 -39.72 -34.89
N ARG A 416 -27.97 -40.37 -33.82
CA ARG A 416 -27.70 -39.92 -32.45
C ARG A 416 -26.25 -40.28 -32.07
N ARG A 417 -25.38 -39.27 -31.99
CA ARG A 417 -23.96 -39.43 -31.59
C ARG A 417 -23.79 -39.38 -30.07
N PHE A 418 -24.50 -38.47 -29.40
CA PHE A 418 -24.44 -38.24 -27.96
C PHE A 418 -25.83 -38.19 -27.31
N THR A 419 -25.89 -38.59 -26.05
CA THR A 419 -27.09 -38.50 -25.21
C THR A 419 -27.26 -37.11 -24.60
N ARG A 420 -28.47 -36.78 -24.13
CA ARG A 420 -28.72 -35.49 -23.44
C ARG A 420 -27.84 -35.33 -22.21
N ASP A 421 -27.58 -36.42 -21.49
CA ASP A 421 -26.71 -36.42 -20.31
C ASP A 421 -25.27 -36.06 -20.67
N GLN A 422 -24.75 -36.56 -21.80
CA GLN A 422 -23.42 -36.22 -22.29
C GLN A 422 -23.34 -34.75 -22.74
N THR A 423 -24.36 -34.24 -23.42
CA THR A 423 -24.45 -32.83 -23.81
C THR A 423 -24.48 -31.88 -22.61
N ILE A 424 -25.24 -32.21 -21.55
CA ILE A 424 -25.30 -31.40 -20.32
C ILE A 424 -23.97 -31.43 -19.58
N GLN A 425 -23.32 -32.61 -19.49
CA GLN A 425 -21.98 -32.74 -18.90
C GLN A 425 -20.97 -31.87 -19.66
N HIS A 426 -20.98 -31.92 -20.98
CA HIS A 426 -20.12 -31.10 -21.83
C HIS A 426 -20.38 -29.60 -21.62
N ALA A 427 -21.64 -29.15 -21.64
CA ALA A 427 -21.99 -27.76 -21.39
C ALA A 427 -21.50 -27.27 -20.01
N SER A 428 -21.66 -28.10 -18.98
CA SER A 428 -21.17 -27.82 -17.63
C SER A 428 -19.65 -27.69 -17.59
N LEU A 429 -18.93 -28.57 -18.30
CA LEU A 429 -17.47 -28.54 -18.42
C LEU A 429 -17.00 -27.28 -19.14
N VAL A 430 -17.61 -26.91 -20.26
CA VAL A 430 -17.24 -25.71 -21.02
C VAL A 430 -17.45 -24.43 -20.20
N ILE A 431 -18.62 -24.30 -19.55
CA ILE A 431 -18.93 -23.12 -18.75
C ILE A 431 -17.96 -22.99 -17.58
N SER A 432 -17.74 -24.07 -16.83
CA SER A 432 -16.81 -24.06 -15.69
C SER A 432 -15.37 -23.80 -16.14
N PHE A 433 -14.91 -24.42 -17.23
CA PHE A 433 -13.57 -24.22 -17.78
C PHE A 433 -13.30 -22.76 -18.16
N VAL A 434 -14.21 -22.14 -18.94
CA VAL A 434 -14.04 -20.74 -19.37
C VAL A 434 -13.97 -19.80 -18.18
N VAL A 435 -14.85 -19.99 -17.19
CA VAL A 435 -14.86 -19.17 -15.97
C VAL A 435 -13.57 -19.37 -15.16
N LEU A 436 -13.07 -20.60 -15.05
CA LEU A 436 -11.81 -20.91 -14.36
C LEU A 436 -10.60 -20.27 -15.01
N VAL A 437 -10.48 -20.36 -16.35
CA VAL A 437 -9.37 -19.74 -17.09
C VAL A 437 -9.37 -18.23 -16.93
N ILE A 438 -10.53 -17.57 -17.13
CA ILE A 438 -10.63 -16.11 -17.00
C ILE A 438 -10.28 -15.69 -15.56
N SER A 439 -10.95 -16.27 -14.57
CA SER A 439 -10.74 -15.90 -13.16
C SER A 439 -9.35 -16.29 -12.63
N GLY A 440 -8.71 -17.33 -13.19
CA GLY A 440 -7.34 -17.73 -12.88
C GLY A 440 -6.31 -16.77 -13.49
N PHE A 441 -6.43 -16.43 -14.77
CA PHE A 441 -5.53 -15.47 -15.41
C PHE A 441 -5.71 -14.03 -14.90
N MET A 442 -6.89 -13.68 -14.38
CA MET A 442 -7.07 -12.42 -13.63
C MET A 442 -6.16 -12.35 -12.38
N LEU A 443 -5.88 -13.48 -11.72
CA LEU A 443 -4.97 -13.54 -10.58
C LEU A 443 -3.50 -13.51 -11.02
N ALA A 444 -3.16 -14.26 -12.07
CA ALA A 444 -1.78 -14.37 -12.55
C ALA A 444 -1.27 -13.10 -13.27
N TYR A 445 -2.16 -12.35 -13.93
CA TYR A 445 -1.80 -11.19 -14.76
C TYR A 445 -2.61 -9.94 -14.39
N PRO A 446 -2.47 -9.40 -13.15
CA PRO A 446 -3.27 -8.27 -12.68
C PRO A 446 -3.04 -6.99 -13.51
N GLY A 447 -1.87 -6.87 -14.15
CA GLY A 447 -1.53 -5.74 -15.00
C GLY A 447 -2.15 -5.73 -16.40
N ALA A 448 -2.81 -6.82 -16.83
CA ALA A 448 -3.37 -6.91 -18.18
C ALA A 448 -4.58 -5.97 -18.34
N TRP A 449 -4.72 -5.35 -19.52
CA TRP A 449 -5.74 -4.32 -19.78
C TRP A 449 -7.18 -4.82 -19.54
N TRP A 450 -7.48 -6.05 -19.94
CA TRP A 450 -8.81 -6.65 -19.78
C TRP A 450 -9.10 -6.98 -18.30
N VAL A 451 -8.06 -7.27 -17.51
CA VAL A 451 -8.19 -7.48 -16.06
C VAL A 451 -8.46 -6.15 -15.36
N ARG A 452 -7.76 -5.08 -15.75
CA ARG A 452 -8.02 -3.73 -15.23
C ARG A 452 -9.44 -3.29 -15.53
N MET A 453 -9.90 -3.45 -16.77
CA MET A 453 -11.28 -3.15 -17.16
C MET A 453 -12.32 -3.88 -16.30
N LEU A 454 -12.12 -5.18 -16.03
CA LEU A 454 -13.02 -5.95 -15.16
C LEU A 454 -12.93 -5.51 -13.68
N THR A 455 -11.74 -5.15 -13.22
CA THR A 455 -11.53 -4.67 -11.84
C THR A 455 -12.18 -3.30 -11.64
N ASP A 456 -12.02 -2.39 -12.59
CA ASP A 456 -12.63 -1.06 -12.62
C ASP A 456 -14.16 -1.15 -12.74
N ALA A 457 -14.67 -2.19 -13.41
CA ALA A 457 -16.09 -2.52 -13.47
C ALA A 457 -16.65 -3.15 -12.17
N GLY A 458 -15.84 -3.26 -11.12
CA GLY A 458 -16.26 -3.71 -9.78
C GLY A 458 -15.97 -5.19 -9.46
N ILE A 459 -15.27 -5.93 -10.33
CA ILE A 459 -14.86 -7.31 -10.02
C ILE A 459 -13.59 -7.28 -9.15
N GLY A 460 -13.77 -7.08 -7.84
CA GLY A 460 -12.70 -7.16 -6.85
C GLY A 460 -12.21 -8.60 -6.58
N GLU A 461 -11.12 -8.72 -5.81
CA GLU A 461 -10.51 -10.03 -5.50
C GLU A 461 -11.48 -10.99 -4.79
N TRP A 462 -12.35 -10.48 -3.92
CA TRP A 462 -13.36 -11.31 -3.26
C TRP A 462 -14.29 -11.98 -4.27
N THR A 463 -14.84 -11.20 -5.22
CA THR A 463 -15.74 -11.67 -6.27
C THR A 463 -15.05 -12.66 -7.19
N ARG A 464 -13.84 -12.33 -7.66
CA ARG A 464 -13.03 -13.22 -8.50
C ARG A 464 -12.77 -14.56 -7.81
N ARG A 465 -12.37 -14.54 -6.53
CA ARG A 465 -12.12 -15.75 -5.73
C ARG A 465 -13.38 -16.60 -5.58
N ALA A 466 -14.53 -15.98 -5.31
CA ALA A 466 -15.80 -16.67 -5.19
C ALA A 466 -16.18 -17.35 -6.52
N ILE A 467 -16.10 -16.62 -7.64
CA ILE A 467 -16.39 -17.14 -8.98
C ILE A 467 -15.48 -18.32 -9.32
N HIS A 468 -14.17 -18.19 -9.09
CA HIS A 468 -13.20 -19.24 -9.36
C HIS A 468 -13.49 -20.52 -8.55
N ARG A 469 -13.76 -20.39 -7.25
CA ARG A 469 -14.06 -21.53 -6.37
C ARG A 469 -15.39 -22.20 -6.71
N SER A 470 -16.42 -21.42 -7.04
CA SER A 470 -17.72 -21.96 -7.46
C SER A 470 -17.61 -22.71 -8.78
N ALA A 471 -16.86 -22.16 -9.76
CA ALA A 471 -16.60 -22.83 -11.03
C ALA A 471 -15.76 -24.10 -10.86
N ALA A 472 -14.77 -24.09 -9.94
CA ALA A 472 -13.99 -25.28 -9.59
C ALA A 472 -14.90 -26.36 -8.97
N GLY A 473 -15.80 -25.98 -8.07
CA GLY A 473 -16.78 -26.89 -7.49
C GLY A 473 -17.69 -27.53 -8.55
N LEU A 474 -18.17 -26.74 -9.52
CA LEU A 474 -18.95 -27.25 -10.65
C LEU A 474 -18.13 -28.22 -11.52
N MET A 475 -16.87 -27.91 -11.83
CA MET A 475 -15.98 -28.78 -12.59
C MET A 475 -15.73 -30.11 -11.87
N VAL A 476 -15.46 -30.07 -10.56
CA VAL A 476 -15.27 -31.27 -9.74
C VAL A 476 -16.55 -32.11 -9.71
N ALA A 477 -17.72 -31.48 -9.49
CA ALA A 477 -19.00 -32.18 -9.48
C ALA A 477 -19.31 -32.83 -10.85
N ALA A 478 -19.07 -32.11 -11.94
CA ALA A 478 -19.23 -32.64 -13.30
C ALA A 478 -18.27 -33.82 -13.56
N SER A 479 -17.02 -33.74 -13.09
CA SER A 479 -16.03 -34.80 -13.21
C SER A 479 -16.39 -36.05 -12.41
N LEU A 480 -16.86 -35.88 -11.17
CA LEU A 480 -17.34 -36.98 -10.33
C LEU A 480 -18.60 -37.64 -10.91
N TYR A 481 -19.53 -36.83 -11.44
CA TYR A 481 -20.71 -37.34 -12.14
C TYR A 481 -20.32 -38.10 -13.40
N HIS A 482 -19.36 -37.59 -14.18
CA HIS A 482 -18.82 -38.28 -15.35
C HIS A 482 -18.22 -39.63 -14.97
N LEU A 483 -17.40 -39.67 -13.91
CA LEU A 483 -16.82 -40.91 -13.39
C LEU A 483 -17.90 -41.90 -12.93
N TYR A 484 -18.93 -41.43 -12.22
CA TYR A 484 -20.07 -42.24 -11.83
C TYR A 484 -20.79 -42.81 -13.06
N TRP A 485 -21.11 -41.96 -14.04
CA TRP A 485 -21.79 -42.36 -15.26
C TRP A 485 -20.97 -43.41 -16.04
N MET A 486 -19.66 -43.21 -16.16
CA MET A 486 -18.74 -44.16 -16.80
C MET A 486 -18.69 -45.52 -16.10
N LEU A 487 -18.67 -45.53 -14.76
CA LEU A 487 -18.50 -46.75 -13.98
C LEU A 487 -19.80 -47.50 -13.70
N PHE A 488 -20.94 -46.82 -13.63
CA PHE A 488 -22.19 -47.43 -13.16
C PHE A 488 -23.27 -47.56 -14.22
N THR A 489 -23.15 -46.91 -15.39
CA THR A 489 -24.11 -47.09 -16.49
C THR A 489 -23.60 -48.09 -17.53
N PRO A 490 -24.44 -49.02 -18.05
CA PRO A 490 -24.04 -49.95 -19.10
C PRO A 490 -23.56 -49.23 -20.37
N TYR A 491 -24.25 -48.15 -20.76
CA TYR A 491 -23.90 -47.32 -21.90
C TYR A 491 -22.56 -46.60 -21.69
N GLY A 492 -22.35 -46.00 -20.51
CA GLY A 492 -21.09 -45.31 -20.18
C GLY A 492 -19.88 -46.23 -20.22
N ARG A 493 -19.98 -47.47 -19.69
CA ARG A 493 -18.90 -48.45 -19.76
C ARG A 493 -18.52 -48.80 -21.20
N GLN A 494 -19.50 -48.96 -22.08
CA GLN A 494 -19.24 -49.22 -23.50
C GLN A 494 -18.55 -48.04 -24.19
N GLU A 495 -18.99 -46.81 -23.91
CA GLU A 495 -18.34 -45.60 -24.44
C GLU A 495 -16.88 -45.47 -23.97
N VAL A 496 -16.59 -45.82 -22.70
CA VAL A 496 -15.21 -45.86 -22.19
C VAL A 496 -14.36 -46.89 -22.91
N MET A 497 -14.91 -48.08 -23.19
CA MET A 497 -14.20 -49.11 -23.98
C MET A 497 -13.95 -48.69 -25.44
N ARG A 498 -14.79 -47.78 -25.98
CA ARG A 498 -14.59 -47.20 -27.32
C ARG A 498 -13.52 -46.11 -27.32
N ILE A 499 -13.48 -45.26 -26.29
CA ILE A 499 -12.53 -44.15 -26.19
C ILE A 499 -11.15 -44.55 -25.62
N ALA A 500 -11.04 -45.76 -25.08
CA ALA A 500 -9.78 -46.33 -24.64
C ALA A 500 -8.78 -46.44 -25.81
N PRO A 501 -7.48 -46.13 -25.59
CA PRO A 501 -6.46 -46.25 -26.63
C PRO A 501 -6.27 -47.71 -27.04
N LYS A 502 -6.29 -47.99 -28.34
CA LYS A 502 -6.10 -49.31 -28.94
C LYS A 502 -4.91 -49.27 -29.91
N MET A 503 -4.27 -50.41 -30.13
CA MET A 503 -3.19 -50.52 -31.14
C MET A 503 -3.67 -50.18 -32.57
N ARG A 504 -4.97 -50.27 -32.83
CA ARG A 504 -5.61 -49.80 -34.06
C ARG A 504 -5.41 -48.30 -34.28
N ASP A 505 -5.45 -47.49 -33.21
CA ASP A 505 -5.34 -46.03 -33.30
C ASP A 505 -3.96 -45.60 -33.84
N VAL A 506 -2.89 -46.30 -33.44
CA VAL A 506 -1.53 -46.03 -33.97
C VAL A 506 -1.46 -46.33 -35.46
N ARG A 507 -2.11 -47.41 -35.92
CA ARG A 507 -2.18 -47.76 -37.34
C ARG A 507 -2.97 -46.71 -38.13
N GLU A 508 -4.09 -46.25 -37.57
CA GLU A 508 -4.91 -45.19 -38.14
C GLU A 508 -4.15 -43.86 -38.24
N VAL A 509 -3.36 -43.49 -37.23
CA VAL A 509 -2.44 -42.33 -37.29
C VAL A 509 -1.49 -42.47 -38.47
N MET A 510 -0.77 -43.59 -38.56
CA MET A 510 0.22 -43.80 -39.62
C MET A 510 -0.42 -43.79 -41.01
N GLN A 511 -1.59 -44.42 -41.17
CA GLN A 511 -2.32 -44.45 -42.43
C GLN A 511 -2.86 -43.06 -42.81
N ASN A 512 -3.41 -42.34 -41.83
CA ASN A 512 -3.91 -40.99 -42.05
C ASN A 512 -2.79 -40.00 -42.41
N MET A 513 -1.62 -40.11 -41.77
CA MET A 513 -0.45 -39.30 -42.12
C MET A 513 0.07 -39.63 -43.51
N ARG A 514 0.10 -40.93 -43.90
CA ARG A 514 0.46 -41.32 -45.28
C ARG A 514 -0.52 -40.76 -46.31
N PHE A 515 -1.81 -40.73 -46.00
CA PHE A 515 -2.84 -40.12 -46.86
C PHE A 515 -2.59 -38.62 -47.04
N HIS A 516 -2.39 -37.87 -45.94
CA HIS A 516 -2.14 -36.43 -45.99
C HIS A 516 -0.80 -36.04 -46.62
N LEU A 517 0.21 -36.92 -46.53
CA LEU A 517 1.51 -36.77 -47.21
C LEU A 517 1.48 -37.27 -48.67
N GLY A 518 0.33 -37.64 -49.21
CA GLY A 518 0.16 -38.11 -50.59
C GLY A 518 0.80 -39.47 -50.89
N SER A 519 1.20 -40.22 -49.86
CA SER A 519 1.85 -41.53 -49.97
C SER A 519 0.86 -42.71 -49.95
N SER A 520 -0.45 -42.46 -49.82
CA SER A 520 -1.53 -43.44 -49.91
C SER A 520 -2.81 -42.78 -50.37
N GLU A 521 -3.58 -43.44 -51.22
CA GLU A 521 -4.91 -42.97 -51.66
C GLU A 521 -6.04 -43.41 -50.71
N GLN A 522 -5.74 -44.30 -49.75
CA GLN A 522 -6.74 -44.84 -48.83
C GLN A 522 -6.77 -44.07 -47.51
N ARG A 523 -7.92 -43.44 -47.23
CA ARG A 523 -8.22 -42.85 -45.91
C ARG A 523 -8.32 -43.93 -44.83
N ALA A 524 -7.97 -43.57 -43.59
CA ALA A 524 -8.16 -44.46 -42.46
C ALA A 524 -9.66 -44.61 -42.15
N ALA A 525 -10.11 -45.84 -41.88
CA ALA A 525 -11.49 -46.10 -41.53
C ALA A 525 -11.70 -45.86 -40.02
N PHE A 526 -12.03 -44.62 -39.65
CA PHE A 526 -12.19 -44.25 -38.25
C PHE A 526 -13.43 -44.89 -37.60
N ALA A 527 -13.26 -45.33 -36.35
CA ALA A 527 -14.33 -45.77 -35.46
C ALA A 527 -15.19 -44.57 -34.99
N LYS A 528 -16.18 -44.79 -34.12
CA LYS A 528 -17.04 -43.73 -33.54
C LYS A 528 -16.23 -42.55 -32.97
N PHE A 529 -15.09 -42.86 -32.34
CA PHE A 529 -14.09 -41.88 -31.92
C PHE A 529 -12.80 -42.13 -32.69
N ASP A 530 -12.29 -41.11 -33.36
CA ASP A 530 -11.01 -41.12 -34.05
C ASP A 530 -9.84 -40.90 -33.06
N TYR A 531 -8.60 -41.11 -33.51
CA TYR A 531 -7.43 -40.96 -32.64
C TYR A 531 -7.25 -39.53 -32.07
N PRO A 532 -7.57 -38.41 -32.78
CA PRO A 532 -7.52 -37.07 -32.19
C PRO A 532 -8.53 -36.90 -31.05
N ALA A 533 -9.79 -37.31 -31.23
CA ALA A 533 -10.80 -37.20 -30.17
C ALA A 533 -10.44 -38.03 -28.93
N LYS A 534 -9.84 -39.21 -29.12
CA LYS A 534 -9.33 -40.02 -28.00
C LYS A 534 -8.19 -39.32 -27.28
N ALA A 535 -7.23 -38.75 -28.02
CA ALA A 535 -6.11 -38.02 -27.45
C ALA A 535 -6.58 -36.79 -26.65
N GLU A 536 -7.52 -36.01 -27.19
CA GLU A 536 -8.14 -34.87 -26.52
C GLU A 536 -8.82 -35.27 -25.22
N TYR A 537 -9.62 -36.35 -25.25
CA TYR A 537 -10.32 -36.83 -24.07
C TYR A 537 -9.36 -37.20 -22.94
N TRP A 538 -8.31 -37.99 -23.23
CA TRP A 538 -7.34 -38.39 -22.22
C TRP A 538 -6.46 -37.24 -21.73
N ALA A 539 -6.10 -36.30 -22.61
CA ALA A 539 -5.41 -35.08 -22.22
C ALA A 539 -6.28 -34.23 -21.26
N LEU A 540 -7.58 -34.09 -21.54
CA LEU A 540 -8.53 -33.40 -20.68
C LEU A 540 -8.69 -34.11 -19.32
N VAL A 541 -8.82 -35.44 -19.30
CA VAL A 541 -8.92 -36.22 -18.06
C VAL A 541 -7.67 -36.03 -17.19
N TRP A 542 -6.48 -36.14 -17.80
CA TRP A 542 -5.22 -35.91 -17.10
C TRP A 542 -5.12 -34.48 -16.56
N GLY A 543 -5.33 -33.48 -17.41
CA GLY A 543 -5.26 -32.08 -17.03
C GLY A 543 -6.25 -31.74 -15.92
N THR A 544 -7.47 -32.30 -15.97
CA THR A 544 -8.48 -32.11 -14.91
C THR A 544 -8.01 -32.68 -13.57
N ILE A 545 -7.41 -33.87 -13.55
CA ILE A 545 -6.86 -34.47 -12.32
C ILE A 545 -5.74 -33.58 -11.76
N VAL A 546 -4.80 -33.17 -12.60
CA VAL A 546 -3.69 -32.29 -12.19
C VAL A 546 -4.20 -30.96 -11.64
N MET A 547 -5.17 -30.34 -12.31
CA MET A 547 -5.79 -29.07 -11.89
C MET A 547 -6.55 -29.21 -10.57
N ILE A 548 -7.29 -30.30 -10.36
CA ILE A 548 -8.00 -30.56 -9.09
C ILE A 548 -7.01 -30.77 -7.95
N LEU A 549 -5.96 -31.58 -8.15
CA LEU A 549 -4.97 -31.88 -7.10
C LEU A 549 -4.15 -30.65 -6.73
N SER A 550 -3.60 -29.95 -7.72
CA SER A 550 -2.85 -28.71 -7.49
C SER A 550 -3.74 -27.61 -6.91
N GLY A 551 -4.98 -27.48 -7.37
CA GLY A 551 -5.96 -26.54 -6.84
C GLY A 551 -6.36 -26.84 -5.40
N ALA A 552 -6.50 -28.12 -5.02
CA ALA A 552 -6.79 -28.52 -3.64
C ALA A 552 -5.65 -28.16 -2.68
N VAL A 553 -4.39 -28.32 -3.12
CA VAL A 553 -3.21 -27.90 -2.35
C VAL A 553 -3.23 -26.39 -2.09
N LEU A 554 -3.57 -25.60 -3.12
CA LEU A 554 -3.65 -24.13 -3.01
C LEU A 554 -4.89 -23.64 -2.24
N LEU A 555 -5.98 -24.41 -2.26
CA LEU A 555 -7.22 -24.09 -1.54
C LEU A 555 -7.09 -24.34 -0.04
N PHE A 556 -6.35 -25.38 0.36
CA PHE A 556 -6.16 -25.78 1.76
C PHE A 556 -4.68 -25.85 2.15
N PRO A 557 -3.92 -24.75 2.03
CA PRO A 557 -2.46 -24.80 2.16
C PRO A 557 -1.99 -25.21 3.56
N VAL A 558 -2.74 -24.83 4.61
CA VAL A 558 -2.48 -25.26 6.00
C VAL A 558 -2.66 -26.77 6.18
N VAL A 559 -3.72 -27.33 5.59
CA VAL A 559 -3.98 -28.78 5.65
C VAL A 559 -2.92 -29.52 4.84
N SER A 560 -2.61 -29.09 3.62
CA SER A 560 -1.59 -29.73 2.79
C SER A 560 -0.21 -29.74 3.43
N THR A 561 0.19 -28.65 4.08
CA THR A 561 1.49 -28.57 4.79
C THR A 561 1.51 -29.26 6.15
N SER A 562 0.38 -29.76 6.65
CA SER A 562 0.35 -30.58 7.86
C SER A 562 0.92 -32.00 7.64
N PHE A 563 0.89 -32.49 6.41
CA PHE A 563 1.40 -33.83 6.03
C PHE A 563 2.40 -33.81 4.86
N MET A 564 2.57 -32.67 4.18
CA MET A 564 3.58 -32.47 3.13
C MET A 564 4.52 -31.32 3.49
N SER A 565 5.71 -31.31 2.89
CA SER A 565 6.68 -30.23 3.11
C SER A 565 6.25 -28.92 2.41
N HIS A 566 6.72 -27.80 2.95
CA HIS A 566 6.38 -26.44 2.54
C HIS A 566 6.56 -26.13 1.04
N TRP A 567 7.51 -26.79 0.35
CA TRP A 567 7.78 -26.55 -1.07
C TRP A 567 6.62 -27.00 -1.98
N VAL A 568 5.71 -27.86 -1.48
CA VAL A 568 4.55 -28.34 -2.24
C VAL A 568 3.64 -27.20 -2.70
N ILE A 569 3.55 -26.13 -1.92
CA ILE A 569 2.69 -24.98 -2.23
C ILE A 569 3.21 -24.27 -3.48
N LYS A 570 4.52 -24.04 -3.55
CA LYS A 570 5.14 -23.41 -4.73
C LYS A 570 5.10 -24.33 -5.94
N LEU A 571 5.31 -25.64 -5.75
CA LEU A 571 5.15 -26.61 -6.83
C LEU A 571 3.72 -26.57 -7.39
N ALA A 572 2.71 -26.62 -6.51
CA ALA A 572 1.31 -26.60 -6.92
C ALA A 572 0.95 -25.32 -7.67
N GLU A 573 1.44 -24.15 -7.23
CA GLU A 573 1.25 -22.88 -7.93
C GLU A 573 1.79 -22.93 -9.38
N VAL A 574 3.01 -23.45 -9.55
CA VAL A 574 3.66 -23.58 -10.87
C VAL A 574 2.89 -24.58 -11.74
N ILE A 575 2.63 -25.79 -11.24
CA ILE A 575 1.89 -26.82 -11.99
C ILE A 575 0.51 -26.30 -12.38
N HIS A 576 -0.23 -25.68 -11.47
CA HIS A 576 -1.58 -25.19 -11.74
C HIS A 576 -1.59 -24.11 -12.82
N LEU A 577 -0.64 -23.18 -12.79
CA LEU A 577 -0.55 -22.12 -13.81
C LEU A 577 -0.16 -22.66 -15.19
N PHE A 578 0.85 -23.53 -15.25
CA PHE A 578 1.31 -24.08 -16.53
C PHE A 578 0.32 -25.07 -17.13
N GLU A 579 -0.34 -25.88 -16.31
CA GLU A 579 -1.41 -26.76 -16.77
C GLU A 579 -2.62 -25.95 -17.27
N ALA A 580 -2.96 -24.83 -16.63
CA ALA A 580 -3.99 -23.92 -17.13
C ALA A 580 -3.65 -23.36 -18.52
N TRP A 581 -2.39 -23.01 -18.77
CA TRP A 581 -1.91 -22.61 -20.10
C TRP A 581 -1.98 -23.76 -21.10
N LEU A 582 -1.48 -24.94 -20.74
CA LEU A 582 -1.49 -26.13 -21.60
C LEU A 582 -2.92 -26.50 -21.99
N ALA A 583 -3.84 -26.57 -21.02
CA ALA A 583 -5.26 -26.87 -21.26
C ALA A 583 -5.92 -25.80 -22.13
N THR A 584 -5.65 -24.51 -21.89
CA THR A 584 -6.19 -23.41 -22.70
C THR A 584 -5.70 -23.51 -24.15
N LEU A 585 -4.40 -23.71 -24.36
CA LEU A 585 -3.81 -23.83 -25.68
C LEU A 585 -4.26 -25.10 -26.40
N ALA A 586 -4.37 -26.23 -25.70
CA ALA A 586 -4.90 -27.47 -26.26
C ALA A 586 -6.34 -27.27 -26.76
N ILE A 587 -7.18 -26.55 -26.01
CA ILE A 587 -8.55 -26.27 -26.44
C ILE A 587 -8.58 -25.29 -27.62
N LEU A 588 -7.81 -24.21 -27.57
CA LEU A 588 -7.83 -23.18 -28.62
C LEU A 588 -7.19 -23.64 -29.94
N ILE A 589 -6.09 -24.40 -29.87
CA ILE A 589 -5.31 -24.81 -31.05
C ILE A 589 -5.81 -26.13 -31.59
N PHE A 590 -6.01 -27.13 -30.71
CA PHE A 590 -6.29 -28.50 -31.13
C PHE A 590 -7.80 -28.74 -31.19
N HIS A 591 -8.52 -28.59 -30.06
CA HIS A 591 -9.95 -28.88 -30.00
C HIS A 591 -10.77 -27.98 -30.95
N PHE A 592 -10.54 -26.66 -30.93
CA PHE A 592 -11.26 -25.73 -31.80
C PHE A 592 -10.92 -25.91 -33.28
N PHE A 593 -9.72 -26.40 -33.61
CA PHE A 593 -9.42 -26.77 -34.99
C PHE A 593 -10.36 -27.89 -35.47
N TYR A 594 -10.54 -28.96 -34.69
CA TYR A 594 -11.44 -30.06 -35.09
C TYR A 594 -12.93 -29.73 -34.99
N VAL A 595 -13.33 -28.72 -34.21
CA VAL A 595 -14.74 -28.32 -34.09
C VAL A 595 -15.16 -27.24 -35.10
N PHE A 596 -14.25 -26.30 -35.41
CA PHE A 596 -14.54 -25.12 -36.26
C PHE A 596 -13.66 -25.03 -37.51
N GLY A 597 -12.37 -25.33 -37.36
CA GLY A 597 -11.34 -25.06 -38.36
C GLY A 597 -11.15 -26.14 -39.42
N HIS A 598 -11.58 -27.37 -39.16
CA HIS A 598 -11.36 -28.49 -40.05
C HIS A 598 -12.28 -28.38 -41.29
N PRO A 599 -11.72 -28.45 -42.52
CA PRO A 599 -12.48 -28.18 -43.76
C PRO A 599 -13.74 -29.02 -43.94
N GLU A 600 -13.77 -30.24 -43.40
CA GLU A 600 -14.89 -31.19 -43.55
C GLU A 600 -16.09 -30.87 -42.65
N VAL A 601 -15.87 -30.21 -41.50
CA VAL A 601 -16.93 -29.79 -40.56
C VAL A 601 -17.24 -28.29 -40.61
N TYR A 602 -16.46 -27.52 -41.38
CA TYR A 602 -16.56 -26.07 -41.48
C TYR A 602 -18.01 -25.60 -41.75
N PRO A 603 -18.50 -24.56 -41.05
CA PRO A 603 -17.79 -23.73 -40.06
C PRO A 603 -17.89 -24.24 -38.61
N PHE A 604 -18.67 -25.30 -38.35
CA PHE A 604 -19.03 -25.71 -37.00
C PHE A 604 -19.66 -27.13 -36.97
N ASN A 605 -19.27 -27.95 -35.98
CA ASN A 605 -19.91 -29.23 -35.66
C ASN A 605 -20.95 -29.08 -34.53
N PHE A 606 -22.24 -29.18 -34.84
CA PHE A 606 -23.32 -29.00 -33.87
C PHE A 606 -23.62 -30.22 -32.98
N ALA A 607 -22.94 -31.35 -33.20
CA ALA A 607 -23.18 -32.59 -32.45
C ALA A 607 -23.05 -32.40 -30.93
N MET A 608 -22.19 -31.48 -30.47
CA MET A 608 -22.03 -31.17 -29.05
C MET A 608 -23.26 -30.51 -28.41
N PHE A 609 -24.11 -29.81 -29.17
CA PHE A 609 -25.26 -29.06 -28.63
C PHE A 609 -26.58 -29.85 -28.62
N HIS A 610 -26.84 -30.64 -29.66
CA HIS A 610 -28.09 -31.40 -29.78
C HIS A 610 -27.88 -32.92 -29.84
N GLY A 611 -26.64 -33.39 -29.78
CA GLY A 611 -26.29 -34.81 -29.68
C GLY A 611 -26.43 -35.62 -30.98
N GLY A 612 -26.73 -34.97 -32.11
CA GLY A 612 -26.94 -35.64 -33.41
C GLY A 612 -25.86 -35.33 -34.43
N MET A 613 -25.63 -36.23 -35.37
CA MET A 613 -24.78 -36.05 -36.55
C MET A 613 -25.55 -36.50 -37.79
N ARG A 614 -25.40 -35.83 -38.93
CA ARG A 614 -26.05 -36.27 -40.19
C ARG A 614 -25.53 -37.64 -40.61
N GLU A 615 -26.41 -38.53 -41.07
CA GLU A 615 -26.03 -39.90 -41.46
C GLU A 615 -24.92 -39.91 -42.52
N GLU A 616 -25.07 -39.14 -43.61
CA GLU A 616 -24.06 -39.00 -44.68
C GLU A 616 -22.69 -38.56 -44.15
N HIS A 617 -22.66 -37.72 -43.11
CA HIS A 617 -21.43 -37.24 -42.49
C HIS A 617 -20.83 -38.28 -41.54
N ALA A 618 -21.67 -39.02 -40.81
CA ALA A 618 -21.26 -40.15 -40.00
C ALA A 618 -20.62 -41.26 -40.85
N GLU A 619 -21.19 -41.57 -42.00
CA GLU A 619 -20.67 -42.57 -42.95
C GLU A 619 -19.35 -42.12 -43.59
N HIS A 620 -19.19 -40.84 -43.89
CA HIS A 620 -18.00 -40.30 -44.53
C HIS A 620 -16.82 -40.10 -43.56
N GLU A 621 -17.06 -39.53 -42.38
CA GLU A 621 -16.00 -39.25 -41.39
C GLU A 621 -15.69 -40.45 -40.49
N HIS A 622 -16.69 -41.28 -40.21
CA HIS A 622 -16.56 -42.44 -39.32
C HIS A 622 -17.08 -43.71 -39.99
N PRO A 623 -16.51 -44.14 -41.14
CA PRO A 623 -16.98 -45.32 -41.86
C PRO A 623 -16.90 -46.60 -41.01
N GLY A 624 -15.98 -46.67 -40.04
CA GLY A 624 -15.87 -47.78 -39.10
C GLY A 624 -16.90 -47.76 -37.96
N TRP A 625 -17.70 -46.69 -37.82
CA TRP A 625 -18.76 -46.61 -36.80
C TRP A 625 -20.00 -47.44 -37.19
N ALA A 626 -20.25 -47.67 -38.48
CA ALA A 626 -21.35 -48.54 -38.92
C ALA A 626 -21.16 -50.02 -38.50
N GLU A 627 -19.93 -50.44 -38.26
CA GLU A 627 -19.58 -51.81 -37.85
C GLU A 627 -19.61 -52.02 -36.33
N GLU A 628 -19.80 -50.96 -35.53
CA GLU A 628 -19.89 -51.06 -34.08
C GLU A 628 -21.33 -51.32 -33.63
N GLU A 629 -21.56 -52.37 -32.81
CA GLU A 629 -22.87 -52.64 -32.23
C GLU A 629 -23.36 -51.46 -31.37
N GLU A 630 -24.42 -50.77 -31.79
CA GLU A 630 -25.12 -49.82 -30.91
C GLU A 630 -25.98 -50.57 -29.89
N PRO A 631 -25.97 -50.18 -28.61
CA PRO A 631 -26.74 -50.88 -27.59
C PRO A 631 -28.24 -50.89 -27.93
N ARG A 632 -28.85 -52.08 -27.81
CA ARG A 632 -30.25 -52.34 -28.22
C ARG A 632 -31.32 -51.62 -27.39
N ASP A 633 -30.91 -50.98 -26.29
CA ASP A 633 -31.80 -50.25 -25.40
C ASP A 633 -31.40 -48.76 -25.44
N LEU A 634 -32.00 -48.03 -26.39
CA LEU A 634 -31.94 -46.57 -26.51
C LEU A 634 -33.31 -45.95 -26.28
#